data_AF-A0A959BJS3-F1
#
_entry.id   AF-A0A959BJS3-F1
#
_cell.length_a   1.000
_cell.length_b   1.000
_cell.length_c   1.000
_cell.angle_alpha   90.00
_cell.angle_beta   90.00
_cell.angle_gamma   90.00
#
_symmetry.space_group_name_H-M   'P 1'
#
loop_
_entity.id
_entity.type
_entity.pdbx_description
1 polymer ?
#
loop_
_entity_poly.entity_id
_entity_poly.type
_entity_poly.pdbx_seq_one_letter_code
_entity_poly.pdbx_strand_id
1 'polypeptide(L)'
;MKKLTLIAFVITLLVSCSESFEAQHERMVKEHQAMEAKYQELKAYHQQRLQEYLQVFQAHQDLSGGKEDSLHTAFNKMHGGLLLNHEAFLKQHEEMEANHAALEAQHGQEGYSEEQIRLDHEEMARDHQQLETEHGYMKDEFNQMLDEQQGMIGEH
;
A
#
# COMPACT_ATOMS: atom_id res chain seq x y z
N MET A 1 16.23 15.80 2.04
CA MET A 1 14.82 15.90 2.49
C MET A 1 13.92 16.14 1.27
N LYS A 2 13.49 15.07 0.58
CA LYS A 2 12.49 15.18 -0.47
C LYS A 2 11.14 15.30 0.23
N LYS A 3 10.45 16.42 0.02
CA LYS A 3 9.13 16.69 0.60
C LYS A 3 8.18 15.60 0.11
N LEU A 4 7.69 14.75 1.00
CA LEU A 4 6.53 13.90 0.75
C LEU A 4 5.35 14.85 0.61
N THR A 5 4.99 15.15 -0.62
CA THR A 5 3.77 15.89 -0.93
C THR A 5 2.63 14.93 -0.67
N LEU A 6 2.04 15.00 0.53
CA LEU A 6 0.75 14.38 0.81
C LEU A 6 -0.26 15.11 -0.09
N ILE A 7 -0.59 14.51 -1.23
CA ILE A 7 -1.62 15.04 -2.13
C ILE A 7 -2.93 14.57 -1.53
N ALA A 8 -3.56 15.42 -0.71
CA ALA A 8 -4.94 15.21 -0.30
C ALA A 8 -5.79 15.14 -1.56
N PHE A 9 -6.26 13.95 -1.92
CA PHE A 9 -7.21 13.74 -3.01
C PHE A 9 -8.59 14.16 -2.50
N VAL A 10 -8.84 15.46 -2.51
CA VAL A 10 -10.17 16.01 -2.32
C VAL A 10 -10.94 15.67 -3.60
N ILE A 11 -11.81 14.66 -3.53
CA ILE A 11 -12.87 14.48 -4.54
C ILE A 11 -13.59 15.82 -4.59
N THR A 12 -13.30 16.59 -5.63
CA THR A 12 -13.87 17.91 -5.77
C THR A 12 -15.27 17.67 -6.31
N LEU A 13 -16.24 17.56 -5.40
CA LEU A 13 -17.68 17.62 -5.67
C LEU A 13 -18.04 19.02 -6.20
N LEU A 14 -17.42 19.42 -7.31
CA LEU A 14 -17.92 20.53 -8.09
C LEU A 14 -19.17 20.01 -8.78
N VAL A 15 -20.30 20.53 -8.34
CA VAL A 15 -21.53 20.61 -9.15
C VAL A 15 -21.14 21.31 -10.45
N SER A 16 -20.62 20.54 -11.40
CA SER A 16 -20.30 21.01 -12.74
C SER A 16 -21.64 21.04 -13.47
N CYS A 17 -22.20 22.24 -13.60
CA CYS A 17 -23.38 22.48 -14.40
C CYS A 17 -23.23 21.79 -15.78
N SER A 18 -24.14 20.86 -16.09
CA SER A 18 -24.40 20.23 -17.41
C SER A 18 -23.59 19.00 -17.88
N GLU A 19 -22.87 18.27 -17.02
CA GLU A 19 -22.21 17.02 -17.43
C GLU A 19 -23.15 15.80 -17.31
N SER A 20 -23.24 14.97 -18.36
CA SER A 20 -23.97 13.69 -18.33
C SER A 20 -23.34 12.72 -17.33
N PHE A 21 -24.13 11.83 -16.74
CA PHE A 21 -23.62 10.79 -15.84
C PHE A 21 -22.48 9.96 -16.47
N GLU A 22 -22.60 9.60 -17.74
CA GLU A 22 -21.56 8.87 -18.50
C GLU A 22 -20.17 9.53 -18.41
N ALA A 23 -20.11 10.85 -18.58
CA ALA A 23 -18.86 11.61 -18.51
C ALA A 23 -18.30 11.67 -17.08
N GLN A 24 -19.19 11.72 -16.08
CA GLN A 24 -18.80 11.67 -14.67
C GLN A 24 -18.29 10.28 -14.30
N HIS A 25 -18.95 9.23 -14.77
CA HIS A 25 -18.54 7.85 -14.56
C HIS A 25 -17.19 7.56 -15.21
N GLU A 26 -16.97 7.98 -16.45
CA GLU A 26 -15.67 7.85 -17.11
C GLU A 26 -14.54 8.54 -16.32
N ARG A 27 -14.82 9.70 -15.71
CA ARG A 27 -13.87 10.39 -14.83
C ARG A 27 -13.57 9.57 -13.56
N MET A 28 -14.60 9.08 -12.88
CA MET A 28 -14.42 8.26 -11.67
C MET A 28 -13.63 6.99 -11.96
N VAL A 29 -13.88 6.33 -13.10
CA VAL A 29 -13.09 5.17 -13.54
C VAL A 29 -11.63 5.54 -13.76
N LYS A 30 -11.34 6.67 -14.41
CA LYS A 30 -9.95 7.13 -14.61
C LYS A 30 -9.25 7.46 -13.30
N GLU A 31 -9.95 8.12 -12.37
CA GLU A 31 -9.42 8.40 -11.03
C GLU A 31 -9.12 7.11 -10.28
N HIS A 32 -10.04 6.14 -10.33
CA HIS A 32 -9.84 4.83 -9.73
C HIS A 32 -8.66 4.08 -10.33
N GLN A 33 -8.55 4.02 -11.66
CA GLN A 33 -7.39 3.44 -12.35
C GLN A 33 -6.06 4.11 -11.97
N ALA A 34 -6.07 5.43 -11.72
CA ALA A 34 -4.89 6.14 -11.26
C ALA A 34 -4.51 5.78 -9.82
N MET A 35 -5.49 5.53 -8.94
CA MET A 35 -5.25 5.02 -7.58
C MET A 35 -4.69 3.60 -7.62
N GLU A 36 -5.28 2.74 -8.44
CA GLU A 36 -4.81 1.38 -8.67
C GLU A 36 -3.37 1.33 -9.17
N ALA A 37 -3.03 2.16 -10.18
CA ALA A 37 -1.67 2.27 -10.69
C ALA A 37 -0.67 2.70 -9.62
N LYS A 38 -1.02 3.67 -8.75
CA LYS A 38 -0.17 4.06 -7.62
C LYS A 38 0.08 2.88 -6.69
N TYR A 39 -0.94 2.07 -6.40
CA TYR A 39 -0.75 0.90 -5.56
C TYR A 39 0.21 -0.12 -6.18
N GLN A 40 0.12 -0.37 -7.48
CA GLN A 40 1.08 -1.26 -8.14
C GLN A 40 2.54 -0.77 -7.97
N GLU A 41 2.76 0.55 -7.96
CA GLU A 41 4.07 1.13 -7.60
C GLU A 41 4.45 0.85 -6.13
N LEU A 42 3.49 0.91 -5.20
CA LEU A 42 3.70 0.61 -3.79
C LEU A 42 4.03 -0.87 -3.54
N LYS A 43 3.33 -1.78 -4.22
CA LYS A 43 3.62 -3.22 -4.18
C LYS A 43 5.05 -3.50 -4.66
N ALA A 44 5.46 -2.87 -5.76
CA ALA A 44 6.82 -2.97 -6.25
C ALA A 44 7.85 -2.41 -5.24
N TYR A 45 7.54 -1.28 -4.61
CA TYR A 45 8.37 -0.71 -3.53
C TYR A 45 8.55 -1.70 -2.37
N HIS A 46 7.48 -2.32 -1.89
CA HIS A 46 7.56 -3.30 -0.81
C HIS A 46 8.40 -4.53 -1.17
N GLN A 47 8.21 -5.06 -2.38
CA GLN A 47 9.01 -6.18 -2.87
C GLN A 47 10.49 -5.82 -2.93
N GLN A 48 10.82 -4.62 -3.42
CA GLN A 48 12.20 -4.15 -3.45
C GLN A 48 12.78 -4.01 -2.04
N ARG A 49 12.06 -3.36 -1.10
CA ARG A 49 12.56 -3.14 0.27
C ARG A 49 12.72 -4.43 1.05
N LEU A 50 11.83 -5.41 0.84
CA LEU A 50 11.99 -6.74 1.38
C LEU A 50 13.28 -7.41 0.90
N GLN A 51 13.59 -7.31 -0.40
CA GLN A 51 14.84 -7.84 -0.94
C GLN A 51 16.07 -7.16 -0.34
N GLU A 52 16.04 -5.83 -0.20
CA GLU A 52 17.11 -5.07 0.45
C GLU A 52 17.29 -5.50 1.91
N TYR A 53 16.20 -5.60 2.68
CA TYR A 53 16.24 -6.07 4.06
C TYR A 53 16.86 -7.48 4.16
N LEU A 54 16.43 -8.43 3.33
CA LEU A 54 16.96 -9.80 3.33
C LEU A 54 18.47 -9.83 3.01
N GLN A 55 18.95 -8.95 2.13
CA GLN A 55 20.38 -8.83 1.83
C GLN A 55 21.18 -8.33 3.03
N VAL A 56 20.71 -7.28 3.70
CA VAL A 56 21.37 -6.73 4.90
C VAL A 56 21.31 -7.74 6.05
N PHE A 57 20.18 -8.40 6.23
CA PHE A 57 20.01 -9.48 7.22
C PHE A 57 21.02 -10.62 6.99
N GLN A 58 21.17 -11.08 5.74
CA GLN A 58 22.13 -12.14 5.43
C GLN A 58 23.57 -11.67 5.66
N ALA A 59 23.92 -10.44 5.27
CA ALA A 59 25.26 -9.89 5.50
C ALA A 59 25.60 -9.83 7.00
N HIS A 60 24.63 -9.45 7.83
CA HIS A 60 24.78 -9.48 9.29
C HIS A 60 25.03 -10.90 9.81
N GLN A 61 24.27 -11.89 9.34
CA GLN A 61 24.47 -13.29 9.73
C GLN A 61 25.84 -13.84 9.33
N ASP A 62 26.33 -13.46 8.15
CA ASP A 62 27.65 -13.88 7.68
C ASP A 62 28.77 -13.27 8.54
N LEU A 63 28.65 -11.99 8.93
CA LEU A 63 29.62 -11.28 9.77
C LEU A 63 29.62 -11.78 11.22
N SER A 64 28.44 -12.04 11.78
CA SER A 64 28.30 -12.58 13.14
C SER A 64 28.75 -14.04 13.25
N GLY A 65 28.97 -14.72 12.11
CA GLY A 65 29.20 -16.16 12.04
C GLY A 65 27.97 -16.95 12.52
N GLY A 66 26.79 -16.39 12.33
CA GLY A 66 25.51 -16.90 12.83
C GLY A 66 25.36 -16.87 14.35
N LYS A 67 26.17 -16.07 15.05
CA LYS A 67 26.10 -15.94 16.52
C LYS A 67 25.41 -14.64 16.88
N GLU A 68 24.21 -14.78 17.44
CA GLU A 68 23.43 -13.66 17.93
C GLU A 68 23.44 -13.62 19.47
N ASP A 69 23.49 -12.43 20.04
CA ASP A 69 23.17 -12.24 21.45
C ASP A 69 21.65 -12.11 21.66
N SER A 70 21.23 -11.99 22.92
CA SER A 70 19.81 -11.89 23.25
C SER A 70 19.11 -10.68 22.66
N LEU A 71 19.85 -9.59 22.36
CA LEU A 71 19.28 -8.38 21.78
C LEU A 71 19.03 -8.57 20.27
N HIS A 72 20.01 -9.11 19.56
CA HIS A 72 19.90 -9.45 18.14
C HIS A 72 18.73 -10.40 17.87
N THR A 73 18.61 -11.47 18.67
CA THR A 73 17.49 -12.41 18.54
C THR A 73 16.13 -11.74 18.80
N ALA A 74 16.06 -10.76 19.71
CA ALA A 74 14.83 -10.02 19.98
C ALA A 74 14.43 -9.13 18.79
N PHE A 75 15.40 -8.42 18.18
CA PHE A 75 15.16 -7.63 16.96
C PHE A 75 14.72 -8.51 15.80
N ASN A 76 15.43 -9.61 15.53
CA ASN A 76 15.09 -10.53 14.45
C ASN A 76 13.67 -11.10 14.57
N LYS A 77 13.24 -11.42 15.79
CA LYS A 77 11.86 -11.85 16.05
C LYS A 77 10.84 -10.73 15.79
N MET A 78 11.16 -9.51 16.21
CA MET A 78 10.30 -8.35 15.98
C MET A 78 10.14 -8.08 14.48
N HIS A 79 11.26 -8.02 13.75
CA HIS A 79 11.30 -7.83 12.31
C HIS A 79 10.53 -8.92 11.57
N GLY A 80 10.69 -10.19 11.95
CA GLY A 80 9.89 -11.27 11.39
C GLY A 80 8.38 -11.10 11.59
N GLY A 81 7.96 -10.55 12.74
CA GLY A 81 6.56 -10.20 13.00
C GLY A 81 6.05 -9.08 12.09
N LEU A 82 6.85 -8.04 11.88
CA LEU A 82 6.52 -6.93 10.99
C LEU A 82 6.38 -7.39 9.53
N LEU A 83 7.29 -8.25 9.06
CA LEU A 83 7.22 -8.80 7.70
C LEU A 83 5.95 -9.63 7.46
N LEU A 84 5.51 -10.41 8.46
CA LEU A 84 4.24 -11.15 8.38
C LEU A 84 3.03 -10.21 8.31
N ASN A 85 3.04 -9.10 9.06
CA ASN A 85 1.99 -8.09 8.99
C ASN A 85 1.95 -7.43 7.60
N HIS A 86 3.10 -7.13 7.01
CA HIS A 86 3.19 -6.55 5.67
C HIS A 86 2.67 -7.52 4.59
N GLU A 87 2.99 -8.81 4.71
CA GLU A 87 2.43 -9.83 3.80
C GLU A 87 0.91 -9.92 3.92
N ALA A 88 0.38 -9.88 5.14
CA ALA A 88 -1.07 -9.88 5.37
C ALA A 88 -1.75 -8.65 4.76
N PHE A 89 -1.15 -7.46 4.92
CA PHE A 89 -1.64 -6.23 4.29
C PHE A 89 -1.69 -6.33 2.76
N LEU A 90 -0.64 -6.85 2.13
CA LEU A 90 -0.61 -7.02 0.67
C LEU A 90 -1.74 -7.95 0.18
N LYS A 91 -2.03 -9.03 0.91
CA LYS A 91 -3.14 -9.93 0.58
C LYS A 91 -4.50 -9.26 0.75
N GLN A 92 -4.70 -8.51 1.83
CA GLN A 92 -5.94 -7.76 2.05
C GLN A 92 -6.21 -6.78 0.90
N HIS A 93 -5.16 -6.15 0.38
CA HIS A 93 -5.28 -5.29 -0.79
C HIS A 93 -5.66 -6.09 -2.04
N GLU A 94 -4.98 -7.20 -2.35
CA GLU A 94 -5.32 -8.04 -3.50
C GLU A 94 -6.80 -8.49 -3.48
N GLU A 95 -7.34 -8.77 -2.29
CA GLU A 95 -8.77 -9.06 -2.11
C GLU A 95 -9.66 -7.84 -2.39
N MET A 96 -9.26 -6.65 -1.93
CA MET A 96 -9.95 -5.39 -2.20
C MET A 96 -9.97 -5.05 -3.69
N GLU A 97 -8.84 -5.15 -4.39
CA GLU A 97 -8.72 -5.00 -5.85
C GLU A 97 -9.72 -5.91 -6.60
N ALA A 98 -9.79 -7.18 -6.19
CA ALA A 98 -10.70 -8.15 -6.78
C ALA A 98 -12.17 -7.75 -6.55
N ASN A 99 -12.49 -7.22 -5.35
CA ASN A 99 -13.83 -6.72 -5.04
C ASN A 99 -14.18 -5.49 -5.89
N HIS A 100 -13.25 -4.54 -6.04
CA HIS A 100 -13.45 -3.35 -6.87
C HIS A 100 -13.69 -3.74 -8.33
N ALA A 101 -12.88 -4.64 -8.89
CA ALA A 101 -13.08 -5.13 -10.25
C ALA A 101 -14.44 -5.82 -10.44
N ALA A 102 -14.93 -6.52 -9.41
CA ALA A 102 -16.26 -7.13 -9.43
C ALA A 102 -17.38 -6.08 -9.40
N LEU A 103 -17.23 -4.99 -8.64
CA LEU A 103 -18.18 -3.86 -8.63
C LEU A 103 -18.20 -3.14 -9.96
N GLU A 104 -17.03 -2.82 -10.53
CA GLU A 104 -16.95 -2.16 -11.83
C GLU A 104 -17.60 -2.99 -12.96
N ALA A 105 -17.50 -4.31 -12.90
CA ALA A 105 -18.18 -5.20 -13.84
C ALA A 105 -19.72 -5.17 -13.71
N GLN A 106 -20.28 -4.71 -12.58
CA GLN A 106 -21.72 -4.55 -12.36
C GLN A 106 -22.25 -3.21 -12.88
N HIS A 107 -21.41 -2.18 -13.01
CA HIS A 107 -21.85 -0.84 -13.42
C HIS A 107 -22.57 -0.79 -14.78
N GLY A 108 -22.36 -1.77 -15.66
CA GLY A 108 -23.05 -1.89 -16.95
C GLY A 108 -24.29 -2.81 -16.96
N GLN A 109 -24.67 -3.37 -15.82
CA GLN A 109 -25.78 -4.34 -15.74
C GLN A 109 -27.14 -3.64 -15.55
N GLU A 110 -28.17 -4.20 -16.16
CA GLU A 110 -29.54 -3.71 -16.00
C GLU A 110 -29.96 -3.78 -14.53
N GLY A 111 -30.48 -2.67 -13.99
CA GLY A 111 -30.88 -2.56 -12.58
C GLY A 111 -29.79 -2.02 -11.65
N TYR A 112 -28.58 -1.78 -12.13
CA TYR A 112 -27.54 -1.04 -11.39
C TYR A 112 -27.69 0.46 -11.65
N SER A 113 -28.07 1.21 -10.61
CA SER A 113 -28.40 2.62 -10.73
C SER A 113 -27.18 3.53 -10.66
N GLU A 114 -27.30 4.74 -11.24
CA GLU A 114 -26.28 5.79 -11.16
C GLU A 114 -25.87 6.11 -9.70
N GLU A 115 -26.82 6.07 -8.77
CA GLU A 115 -26.56 6.31 -7.35
C GLU A 115 -25.75 5.18 -6.72
N GLN A 116 -25.98 3.91 -7.12
CA GLN A 116 -25.16 2.79 -6.65
C GLN A 116 -23.73 2.91 -7.16
N ILE A 117 -23.55 3.23 -8.44
CA ILE A 117 -22.22 3.45 -9.04
C ILE A 117 -21.47 4.57 -8.29
N ARG A 118 -22.16 5.65 -7.95
CA ARG A 118 -21.58 6.76 -7.17
C ARG A 118 -21.14 6.29 -5.78
N LEU A 119 -21.99 5.53 -5.08
CA LEU A 119 -21.68 5.00 -3.75
C LEU A 119 -20.49 4.03 -3.79
N ASP A 120 -20.41 3.18 -4.81
CA ASP A 120 -19.28 2.27 -5.01
C ASP A 120 -17.98 3.04 -5.19
N HIS A 121 -17.94 4.06 -6.06
CA HIS A 121 -16.74 4.89 -6.23
C HIS A 121 -16.37 5.67 -4.97
N GLU A 122 -17.33 6.09 -4.16
CA GLU A 122 -17.05 6.70 -2.86
C GLU A 122 -16.47 5.70 -1.85
N GLU A 123 -16.90 4.45 -1.88
CA GLU A 123 -16.34 3.36 -1.06
C GLU A 123 -14.93 3.02 -1.50
N MET A 124 -14.72 2.76 -2.80
CA MET A 124 -13.40 2.50 -3.38
C MET A 124 -12.40 3.62 -3.04
N ALA A 125 -12.82 4.89 -3.10
CA ALA A 125 -11.97 6.01 -2.74
C ALA A 125 -11.60 6.04 -1.24
N ARG A 126 -12.53 5.66 -0.34
CA ARG A 126 -12.24 5.55 1.10
C ARG A 126 -11.24 4.43 1.36
N ASP A 127 -11.41 3.29 0.69
CA ASP A 127 -10.52 2.14 0.84
C ASP A 127 -9.10 2.51 0.39
N HIS A 128 -8.96 3.15 -0.76
CA HIS A 128 -7.66 3.66 -1.24
C HIS A 128 -7.02 4.68 -0.28
N GLN A 129 -7.81 5.56 0.35
CA GLN A 129 -7.29 6.51 1.34
C GLN A 129 -6.78 5.82 2.62
N GLN A 130 -7.48 4.77 3.07
CA GLN A 130 -7.04 3.97 4.20
C GLN A 130 -5.71 3.27 3.87
N LEU A 131 -5.62 2.66 2.69
CA LEU A 131 -4.41 1.98 2.24
C LEU A 131 -3.21 2.92 2.11
N GLU A 132 -3.39 4.15 1.62
CA GLU A 132 -2.31 5.14 1.56
C GLU A 132 -1.76 5.45 2.96
N THR A 133 -2.64 5.52 3.96
CA THR A 133 -2.26 5.76 5.35
C THR A 133 -1.48 4.57 5.93
N GLU A 134 -2.00 3.36 5.76
CA GLU A 134 -1.36 2.12 6.22
C GLU A 134 -0.01 1.89 5.55
N HIS A 135 0.08 2.17 4.25
CA HIS A 135 1.33 2.17 3.50
C HIS A 135 2.37 3.15 4.05
N GLY A 136 1.94 4.35 4.45
CA GLY A 136 2.80 5.32 5.12
C GLY A 136 3.50 4.73 6.34
N TYR A 137 2.75 4.02 7.20
CA TYR A 137 3.31 3.36 8.37
C TYR A 137 4.28 2.24 8.01
N MET A 138 3.92 1.35 7.09
CA MET A 138 4.80 0.24 6.71
C MET A 138 6.11 0.70 6.07
N LYS A 139 6.08 1.82 5.33
CA LYS A 139 7.29 2.43 4.80
C LYS A 139 8.24 2.89 5.91
N ASP A 140 7.71 3.50 6.96
CA ASP A 140 8.49 3.94 8.11
C ASP A 140 9.04 2.73 8.88
N GLU A 141 8.24 1.68 9.06
CA GLU A 141 8.68 0.41 9.66
C GLU A 141 9.82 -0.23 8.86
N PHE A 142 9.73 -0.30 7.53
CA PHE A 142 10.81 -0.82 6.69
C PHE A 142 12.11 -0.03 6.83
N ASN A 143 12.01 1.30 6.90
CA ASN A 143 13.19 2.15 7.09
C ASN A 143 13.82 1.90 8.45
N GLN A 144 13.01 1.82 9.50
CA GLN A 144 13.49 1.51 10.84
C GLN A 144 14.16 0.14 10.90
N MET A 145 13.54 -0.90 10.33
CA MET A 145 14.13 -2.24 10.29
C MET A 145 15.49 -2.26 9.60
N LEU A 146 15.63 -1.53 8.49
CA LEU A 146 16.91 -1.42 7.77
C LEU A 146 17.96 -0.65 8.56
N ASP A 147 17.59 0.45 9.22
CA ASP A 147 18.50 1.23 10.06
C ASP A 147 18.98 0.40 11.27
N GLU A 148 18.08 -0.34 11.91
CA GLU A 148 18.39 -1.27 13.02
C GLU A 148 19.32 -2.39 12.55
N GLN A 149 19.01 -3.03 11.42
CA GLN A 149 19.83 -4.10 10.86
C GLN A 149 21.22 -3.61 10.45
N GLN A 150 21.30 -2.41 9.86
CA GLN A 150 22.58 -1.79 9.50
C GLN A 150 23.40 -1.40 10.72
N GLY A 151 22.74 -0.99 11.80
CA GLY A 151 23.36 -0.74 13.10
C GLY A 151 24.02 -2.01 13.67
N MET A 152 23.29 -3.12 13.67
CA MET A 152 23.80 -4.43 14.13
C MET A 152 25.02 -4.92 13.32
N ILE A 153 25.08 -4.64 12.01
CA ILE A 153 26.29 -4.90 11.21
C ILE A 153 27.51 -4.16 11.75
N GLY A 154 27.36 -2.92 12.23
CA GLY A 154 28.46 -2.13 12.78
C GLY A 154 28.99 -2.61 14.13
N GLU A 155 28.29 -3.55 14.78
CA GLU A 155 28.69 -4.14 16.06
C GLU A 155 29.59 -5.39 15.89
N HIS A 156 29.80 -5.85 14.65
CA HIS A 156 30.64 -7.00 14.29
C HIS A 156 31.87 -6.58 13.45
#